data_AF-A0A9D7LRM1-F1
#
_entry.id   AF-A0A9D7LRM1-F1
#
_cell.length_a   1.000
_cell.length_b   1.000
_cell.length_c   1.000
_cell.angle_alpha   90.00
_cell.angle_beta   90.00
_cell.angle_gamma   90.00
#
_symmetry.space_group_name_H-M   'P 1'
#
loop_
_entity.id
_entity.type
_entity.pdbx_description
1 polymer ?
#
loop_
_entity_poly.entity_id
_entity_poly.type
_entity_poly.pdbx_seq_one_letter_code
_entity_poly.pdbx_strand_id
1 'polypeptide(L)'
;MRRRYQLVAQSAGQFAVPAVSFSLAFADGSRRVTQPVNLTPASFTTTLPKGLEGLGYMLVTSDFRLQQSIDRKLSNLQVGDALVRTLEQRAVGLKATQLPVLRFADTPGLATYPEAPSFNETIGERSAASFATQTQRVTYVLERAGGYELPALELRWLDSRTGAMRTARAPAVKFEVQGAAFSEPEPARPSATLPVQPATDKLPLTARLRLLAARFWPWLAGIAFLLLARRKRMTR
;
A
#
# COMPACT_ATOMS: atom_id res chain seq x y z
N MET A 1 6.97 38.74 24.30
CA MET A 1 6.76 37.33 23.91
C MET A 1 6.54 37.26 22.40
N ARG A 2 7.05 36.24 21.69
CA ARG A 2 6.92 36.08 20.23
C ARG A 2 6.36 34.69 19.91
N ARG A 3 5.27 34.62 19.11
CA ARG A 3 4.68 33.36 18.61
C ARG A 3 4.84 33.30 17.09
N ARG A 4 5.09 32.11 16.54
CA ARG A 4 5.31 31.88 15.10
C ARG A 4 4.38 30.75 14.65
N TYR A 5 3.68 30.99 13.54
CA TYR A 5 2.73 30.05 12.94
C TYR A 5 3.16 29.74 11.50
N GLN A 6 2.92 28.51 11.04
CA GLN A 6 3.23 28.08 9.67
C GLN A 6 1.93 27.72 8.96
N LEU A 7 1.69 28.36 7.81
CA LEU A 7 0.55 28.12 6.92
C LEU A 7 1.04 27.39 5.69
N VAL A 8 0.39 26.27 5.33
CA VAL A 8 0.76 25.46 4.15
C VAL A 8 -0.51 25.21 3.36
N ALA A 9 -0.57 25.71 2.12
CA ALA A 9 -1.68 25.41 1.22
C ALA A 9 -1.52 24.01 0.61
N GLN A 10 -2.65 23.30 0.49
CA GLN A 10 -2.70 21.92 0.03
C GLN A 10 -3.32 21.77 -1.37
N SER A 11 -3.82 22.85 -1.96
CA SER A 11 -4.42 22.89 -3.30
C SER A 11 -4.13 24.23 -3.97
N ALA A 12 -4.23 24.28 -5.30
CA ALA A 12 -4.22 25.53 -6.05
C ALA A 12 -5.44 26.39 -5.65
N GLY A 13 -5.23 27.69 -5.44
CA GLY A 13 -6.30 28.60 -5.07
C GLY A 13 -5.82 29.87 -4.38
N GLN A 14 -6.78 30.77 -4.13
CA GLN A 14 -6.55 31.96 -3.34
C GLN A 14 -6.92 31.67 -1.89
N PHE A 15 -5.97 31.87 -0.99
CA PHE A 15 -6.16 31.66 0.44
C PHE A 15 -6.16 33.01 1.15
N ALA A 16 -7.27 33.33 1.81
CA ALA A 16 -7.39 34.48 2.66
C ALA A 16 -7.17 34.06 4.12
N VAL A 17 -6.20 34.68 4.78
CA VAL A 17 -6.06 34.66 6.23
C VAL A 17 -6.94 35.80 6.77
N PRO A 18 -8.08 35.49 7.40
CA PRO A 18 -8.98 36.53 7.90
C PRO A 18 -8.31 37.34 9.00
N ALA A 19 -8.81 38.55 9.26
CA ALA A 19 -8.44 39.26 10.47
C ALA A 19 -8.84 38.41 11.69
N VAL A 20 -7.87 38.08 12.53
CA VAL A 20 -8.13 37.37 13.79
C VAL A 20 -7.71 38.28 14.93
N SER A 21 -8.61 38.47 15.89
CA SER A 21 -8.36 39.21 17.12
C SER A 21 -8.04 38.24 18.25
N PHE A 22 -6.96 38.47 18.99
CA PHE A 22 -6.66 37.74 20.22
C PHE A 22 -6.37 38.67 21.38
N SER A 23 -6.86 38.31 22.56
CA SER A 23 -6.62 39.06 23.79
C SER A 23 -5.33 38.56 24.46
N LEU A 24 -4.31 39.41 24.50
CA LEU A 24 -3.09 39.14 25.26
C LEU A 24 -3.26 39.71 26.67
N ALA A 25 -3.27 38.82 27.67
CA ALA A 25 -3.19 39.22 29.07
C ALA A 25 -1.71 39.21 29.52
N PHE A 26 -1.22 40.35 29.98
CA PHE A 26 0.12 40.49 30.57
C PHE A 26 0.06 41.32 31.85
N ALA A 27 1.08 41.16 32.70
CA ALA A 27 1.21 41.97 33.91
C ALA A 27 1.96 43.26 33.57
N ASP A 28 1.40 44.40 33.96
CA ASP A 28 2.04 45.71 33.95
C ASP A 28 2.13 46.18 35.40
N GLY A 29 3.30 45.99 36.01
CA GLY A 29 3.47 46.11 37.47
C GLY A 29 2.61 45.10 38.24
N SER A 30 1.78 45.59 39.17
CA SER A 30 0.82 44.78 39.95
C SER A 30 -0.52 44.58 39.27
N ARG A 31 -0.73 45.16 38.07
CA ARG A 31 -2.03 45.19 37.39
C ARG A 31 -2.03 44.23 36.20
N ARG A 32 -3.07 43.41 36.08
CA ARG A 32 -3.27 42.53 34.93
C ARG A 32 -3.95 43.33 33.82
N VAL A 33 -3.27 43.51 32.70
CA VAL A 33 -3.76 44.25 31.54
C VAL A 33 -4.05 43.25 30.43
N THR A 34 -5.25 43.33 29.86
CA THR A 34 -5.65 42.54 28.70
C THR A 34 -5.76 43.47 27.50
N GLN A 35 -4.89 43.29 26.51
CA GLN A 35 -4.89 44.10 25.30
C GLN A 35 -5.31 43.25 24.09
N PRO A 36 -6.32 43.68 23.32
CA PRO A 36 -6.65 43.03 22.07
C PRO A 36 -5.56 43.32 21.04
N VAL A 37 -5.09 42.27 20.36
CA VAL A 37 -4.20 42.38 19.21
C VAL A 37 -4.95 41.86 17.99
N ASN A 38 -5.05 42.71 16.98
CA ASN A 38 -5.67 42.38 15.71
C ASN A 38 -4.58 42.00 14.71
N LEU A 39 -4.69 40.83 14.10
CA LEU A 39 -3.88 40.49 12.93
C LEU A 39 -4.45 41.17 11.69
N THR A 40 -3.58 41.80 10.91
CA THR A 40 -3.91 42.30 9.59
C THR A 40 -4.27 41.12 8.68
N PRO A 41 -5.38 41.18 7.92
CA PRO A 41 -5.69 40.17 6.92
C PRO A 41 -4.52 40.04 5.93
N ALA A 42 -4.18 38.81 5.58
CA ALA A 42 -3.19 38.53 4.56
C ALA A 42 -3.81 37.59 3.54
N SER A 43 -3.46 37.76 2.27
CA SER A 43 -3.86 36.81 1.23
C SER A 43 -2.62 36.29 0.53
N PHE A 44 -2.68 35.03 0.12
CA PHE A 44 -1.66 34.44 -0.73
C PHE A 44 -2.32 33.56 -1.78
N THR A 45 -1.76 33.57 -2.97
CA THR A 45 -2.25 32.79 -4.10
C THR A 45 -1.24 31.67 -4.35
N THR A 46 -1.73 30.44 -4.45
CA THR A 46 -0.90 29.31 -4.86
C THR A 46 -1.44 28.77 -6.17
N THR A 47 -0.55 28.70 -7.15
CA THR A 47 -0.84 28.10 -8.46
C THR A 47 -0.35 26.66 -8.46
N LEU A 48 -1.06 25.78 -9.16
CA LEU A 48 -0.55 24.43 -9.40
C LEU A 48 0.80 24.55 -10.12
N PRO A 49 1.89 23.96 -9.57
CA PRO A 49 3.18 24.02 -10.24
C PRO A 49 3.10 23.34 -11.61
N LYS A 50 3.71 23.97 -12.63
CA LYS A 50 3.80 23.40 -13.97
C LYS A 50 4.34 21.98 -13.92
N GLY A 51 3.65 21.04 -14.58
CA GLY A 51 4.06 19.63 -14.66
C GLY A 51 3.47 18.69 -13.61
N LEU A 52 2.64 19.19 -12.68
CA LEU A 52 1.79 18.37 -11.80
C LEU A 52 0.34 18.27 -12.30
N GLU A 53 0.04 18.87 -13.45
CA GLU A 53 -1.27 18.86 -14.10
C GLU A 53 -1.70 17.44 -14.46
N GLY A 54 -2.95 17.08 -14.17
CA GLY A 54 -3.54 15.79 -14.55
C GLY A 54 -3.05 14.55 -13.77
N LEU A 55 -2.14 14.70 -12.80
CA LEU A 55 -1.61 13.55 -12.04
C LEU A 55 -2.58 13.01 -10.98
N GLY A 56 -3.57 13.80 -10.56
CA GLY A 56 -4.51 13.42 -9.49
C GLY A 56 -3.90 13.44 -8.08
N TYR A 57 -2.63 13.86 -7.94
CA TYR A 57 -1.94 14.08 -6.68
C TYR A 57 -0.96 15.24 -6.81
N MET A 58 -0.57 15.83 -5.68
CA MET A 58 0.43 16.89 -5.61
C MET A 58 1.54 16.46 -4.65
N LEU A 59 2.73 16.24 -5.21
CA LEU A 59 3.90 15.81 -4.45
C LEU A 59 5.04 16.83 -4.61
N VAL A 60 5.15 17.74 -3.63
CA VAL A 60 6.17 18.80 -3.60
C VAL A 60 6.99 18.63 -2.33
N THR A 61 8.27 18.30 -2.46
CA THR A 61 9.14 18.00 -1.31
C THR A 61 10.60 18.27 -1.67
N SER A 62 11.47 18.42 -0.66
CA SER A 62 12.90 18.64 -0.89
C SER A 62 13.69 17.36 -1.16
N ASP A 63 13.17 16.20 -0.75
CA ASP A 63 13.71 14.88 -1.11
C ASP A 63 12.57 13.86 -1.11
N PHE A 64 12.51 13.04 -2.16
CA PHE A 64 11.54 11.97 -2.32
C PHE A 64 12.23 10.70 -2.79
N ARG A 65 11.89 9.58 -2.16
CA ARG A 65 12.39 8.25 -2.53
C ARG A 65 11.23 7.28 -2.66
N LEU A 66 11.30 6.47 -3.71
CA LEU A 66 10.45 5.30 -3.92
C LEU A 66 11.36 4.07 -3.95
N GLN A 67 11.18 3.18 -2.99
CA GLN A 67 11.94 1.94 -2.88
C GLN A 67 11.01 0.74 -3.00
N GLN A 68 11.56 -0.37 -3.49
CA GLN A 68 10.85 -1.61 -3.68
C GLN A 68 11.70 -2.77 -3.15
N SER A 69 11.04 -3.73 -2.52
CA SER A 69 11.62 -5.01 -2.17
C SER A 69 10.64 -6.15 -2.42
N ILE A 70 11.19 -7.34 -2.66
CA ILE A 70 10.47 -8.62 -2.68
C ILE A 70 10.98 -9.44 -1.50
N ASP A 71 10.09 -10.11 -0.79
CA ASP A 71 10.39 -10.89 0.41
C ASP A 71 11.21 -12.17 0.16
N ARG A 72 11.24 -12.64 -1.09
CA ARG A 72 11.93 -13.86 -1.50
C ARG A 72 12.70 -13.72 -2.81
N LYS A 73 13.57 -14.70 -3.07
CA LYS A 73 14.25 -14.84 -4.37
C LYS A 73 13.24 -15.26 -5.43
N LEU A 74 13.45 -14.78 -6.65
CA LEU A 74 12.57 -15.01 -7.81
C LEU A 74 12.96 -16.24 -8.64
N SER A 75 13.81 -17.11 -8.10
CA SER A 75 14.28 -18.35 -8.73
C SER A 75 13.48 -19.55 -8.24
N ASN A 76 13.14 -20.48 -9.13
CA ASN A 76 12.48 -21.76 -8.81
C ASN A 76 11.11 -21.60 -8.12
N LEU A 77 10.36 -20.54 -8.45
CA LEU A 77 9.00 -20.36 -7.94
C LEU A 77 8.09 -21.45 -8.51
N GLN A 78 7.18 -21.97 -7.69
CA GLN A 78 6.23 -23.01 -8.07
C GLN A 78 4.80 -22.50 -8.00
N VAL A 79 3.88 -23.13 -8.73
CA VAL A 79 2.45 -22.92 -8.51
C VAL A 79 2.09 -23.21 -7.05
N GLY A 80 1.34 -22.29 -6.43
CA GLY A 80 0.99 -22.30 -5.02
C GLY A 80 1.94 -21.50 -4.13
N ASP A 81 3.11 -21.08 -4.63
CA ASP A 81 3.95 -20.11 -3.92
C ASP A 81 3.25 -18.75 -3.78
N ALA A 82 3.69 -17.97 -2.79
CA ALA A 82 3.35 -16.57 -2.67
C ALA A 82 4.63 -15.72 -2.60
N LEU A 83 4.54 -14.49 -3.11
CA LEU A 83 5.57 -13.46 -2.97
C LEU A 83 4.93 -12.16 -2.50
N VAL A 84 5.65 -11.39 -1.69
CA VAL A 84 5.21 -10.10 -1.17
C VAL A 84 6.05 -8.99 -1.77
N ARG A 85 5.41 -8.10 -2.53
CA ARG A 85 6.01 -6.85 -3.01
C ARG A 85 5.76 -5.76 -1.99
N THR A 86 6.83 -5.19 -1.45
CA THR A 86 6.77 -4.03 -0.56
C THR A 86 7.25 -2.79 -1.30
N LEU A 87 6.46 -1.72 -1.27
CA LEU A 87 6.84 -0.39 -1.73
C LEU A 87 6.93 0.54 -0.53
N GLU A 88 8.03 1.29 -0.45
CA GLU A 88 8.23 2.34 0.54
C GLU A 88 8.40 3.68 -0.17
N GLN A 89 7.53 4.62 0.17
CA GLN A 89 7.65 6.01 -0.21
C GLN A 89 8.13 6.81 0.99
N ARG A 90 9.14 7.66 0.79
CA ARG A 90 9.66 8.55 1.83
C ARG A 90 9.80 9.96 1.29
N ALA A 91 9.27 10.94 2.03
CA ALA A 91 9.36 12.36 1.69
C ALA A 91 9.77 13.22 2.88
N VAL A 92 10.39 14.37 2.59
CA VAL A 92 10.79 15.36 3.60
C VAL A 92 9.76 16.48 3.70
N GLY A 93 9.40 16.88 4.92
CA GLY A 93 8.54 18.05 5.16
C GLY A 93 7.09 17.88 4.73
N LEU A 94 6.66 16.65 4.46
CA LEU A 94 5.27 16.29 4.18
C LEU A 94 4.69 15.48 5.34
N LYS A 95 3.36 15.46 5.42
CA LYS A 95 2.60 14.49 6.21
C LYS A 95 2.51 13.17 5.44
N ALA A 96 2.45 12.05 6.16
CA ALA A 96 2.35 10.74 5.55
C ALA A 96 1.05 10.58 4.74
N THR A 97 -0.03 11.24 5.18
CA THR A 97 -1.31 11.26 4.45
C THR A 97 -1.28 12.04 3.13
N GLN A 98 -0.23 12.83 2.87
CA GLN A 98 -0.03 13.52 1.59
C GLN A 98 0.68 12.64 0.55
N LEU A 99 1.22 11.49 0.96
CA LEU A 99 1.85 10.55 0.05
C LEU A 99 0.78 9.83 -0.78
N PRO A 100 0.93 9.74 -2.12
CA PRO A 100 -0.05 9.09 -2.97
C PRO A 100 -0.06 7.58 -2.75
N VAL A 101 -1.26 7.01 -2.66
CA VAL A 101 -1.46 5.55 -2.60
C VAL A 101 -1.34 4.99 -4.02
N LEU A 102 -0.36 4.12 -4.24
CA LEU A 102 -0.15 3.48 -5.53
C LEU A 102 -1.17 2.36 -5.77
N ARG A 103 -1.64 2.25 -7.01
CA ARG A 103 -2.50 1.16 -7.45
C ARG A 103 -1.64 0.07 -8.08
N PHE A 104 -1.98 -1.18 -7.76
CA PHE A 104 -1.34 -2.35 -8.31
C PHE A 104 -2.29 -2.97 -9.33
N ALA A 105 -1.78 -3.24 -10.53
CA ALA A 105 -2.58 -3.88 -11.58
C ALA A 105 -2.74 -5.37 -11.29
N ASP A 106 -3.93 -5.89 -11.56
CA ASP A 106 -4.17 -7.33 -11.57
C ASP A 106 -3.38 -7.97 -12.72
N THR A 107 -2.74 -9.10 -12.42
CA THR A 107 -1.93 -9.84 -13.40
C THR A 107 -2.57 -11.20 -13.61
N PRO A 108 -3.09 -11.52 -14.81
CA PRO A 108 -3.75 -12.80 -15.07
C PRO A 108 -2.87 -13.99 -14.69
N GLY A 109 -3.42 -14.95 -13.93
CA GLY A 109 -2.69 -16.10 -13.39
C GLY A 109 -1.97 -15.86 -12.06
N LEU A 110 -2.06 -14.64 -11.51
CA LEU A 110 -1.68 -14.31 -10.13
C LEU A 110 -2.90 -13.80 -9.35
N ALA A 111 -3.18 -14.37 -8.19
CA ALA A 111 -4.13 -13.77 -7.27
C ALA A 111 -3.44 -12.67 -6.45
N THR A 112 -4.02 -11.47 -6.46
CA THR A 112 -3.42 -10.25 -5.88
C THR A 112 -4.17 -9.82 -4.63
N TYR A 113 -3.45 -9.70 -3.51
CA TYR A 113 -4.00 -9.33 -2.21
C TYR A 113 -3.26 -8.11 -1.66
N PRO A 114 -3.73 -6.88 -1.96
CA PRO A 114 -3.15 -5.66 -1.41
C PRO A 114 -3.55 -5.46 0.06
N GLU A 115 -2.60 -5.04 0.87
CA GLU A 115 -2.83 -4.63 2.25
C GLU A 115 -3.17 -3.13 2.34
N ALA A 116 -3.74 -2.72 3.48
CA ALA A 116 -3.93 -1.31 3.77
C ALA A 116 -2.56 -0.60 3.90
N PRO A 117 -2.39 0.60 3.33
CA PRO A 117 -1.14 1.36 3.48
C PRO A 117 -0.88 1.70 4.94
N SER A 118 0.38 1.57 5.36
CA SER A 118 0.83 2.04 6.68
C SER A 118 1.53 3.38 6.56
N PHE A 119 1.16 4.33 7.41
CA PHE A 119 1.67 5.69 7.42
C PHE A 119 2.48 5.93 8.70
N ASN A 120 3.64 6.55 8.56
CA ASN A 120 4.50 6.92 9.69
C ASN A 120 5.07 8.33 9.48
N GLU A 121 5.13 9.11 10.53
CA GLU A 121 5.71 10.46 10.55
C GLU A 121 6.75 10.52 11.66
N THR A 122 7.96 10.95 11.30
CA THR A 122 9.01 11.28 12.26
C THR A 122 9.17 12.78 12.30
N ILE A 123 8.89 13.39 13.44
CA ILE A 123 9.05 14.83 13.66
C ILE A 123 10.48 15.06 14.13
N GLY A 124 11.23 15.86 13.36
CA GLY A 124 12.59 16.27 13.76
C GLY A 124 12.55 17.27 14.91
N GLU A 125 13.50 17.16 15.86
CA GLU A 125 13.65 18.18 16.89
C GLU A 125 14.34 19.43 16.35
N ARG A 126 13.86 20.61 16.77
CA ARG A 126 14.42 21.99 16.77
C ARG A 126 15.07 22.54 15.48
N SER A 127 15.71 21.73 14.65
CA SER A 127 16.32 22.01 13.36
C SER A 127 16.34 20.82 12.38
N ALA A 128 16.03 19.59 12.82
CA ALA A 128 15.95 18.42 11.94
C ALA A 128 14.66 18.45 11.12
N ALA A 129 14.75 18.05 9.84
CA ALA A 129 13.59 17.96 8.98
C ALA A 129 12.67 16.82 9.44
N SER A 130 11.36 17.03 9.38
CA SER A 130 10.39 15.94 9.55
C SER A 130 10.36 15.07 8.29
N PHE A 131 10.16 13.77 8.46
CA PHE A 131 10.04 12.84 7.34
C PHE A 131 8.72 12.06 7.45
N ALA A 132 8.06 11.89 6.31
CA ALA A 132 6.91 11.03 6.16
C ALA A 132 7.31 9.76 5.41
N THR A 133 6.79 8.63 5.87
CA THR A 133 6.93 7.32 5.24
C THR A 133 5.56 6.69 5.02
N GLN A 134 5.31 6.19 3.82
CA GLN A 134 4.17 5.33 3.50
C GLN A 134 4.69 4.00 2.97
N THR A 135 4.21 2.89 3.53
CA THR A 135 4.53 1.54 3.07
C THR A 135 3.28 0.85 2.54
N GLN A 136 3.38 0.26 1.35
CA GLN A 136 2.32 -0.55 0.73
C GLN A 136 2.84 -1.96 0.49
N ARG A 137 2.08 -2.98 0.90
CA ARG A 137 2.41 -4.38 0.69
C ARG A 137 1.33 -5.04 -0.14
N VAL A 138 1.76 -5.90 -1.06
CA VAL A 138 0.86 -6.72 -1.89
C VAL A 138 1.41 -8.12 -1.94
N THR A 139 0.55 -9.08 -1.60
CA THR A 139 0.84 -10.51 -1.73
C THR A 139 0.31 -11.00 -3.08
N TYR A 140 1.17 -11.65 -3.86
CA TYR A 140 0.82 -12.32 -5.10
C TYR A 140 0.92 -13.82 -4.91
N VAL A 141 -0.18 -14.54 -5.08
CA VAL A 141 -0.23 -16.01 -5.08
C VAL A 141 -0.13 -16.50 -6.51
N LEU A 142 0.81 -17.41 -6.77
CA LEU A 142 1.15 -17.89 -8.10
C LEU A 142 0.22 -19.05 -8.48
N GLU A 143 -0.78 -18.80 -9.33
CA GLU A 143 -1.84 -19.80 -9.59
C GLU A 143 -1.56 -20.64 -10.84
N ARG A 144 -0.74 -20.14 -11.77
CA ARG A 144 -0.41 -20.84 -13.03
C ARG A 144 1.09 -20.80 -13.29
N ALA A 145 1.57 -21.80 -14.03
CA ALA A 145 2.94 -21.82 -14.51
C ALA A 145 3.09 -20.87 -15.72
N GLY A 146 4.25 -20.24 -15.86
CA GLY A 146 4.54 -19.29 -16.93
C GLY A 146 5.47 -18.15 -16.51
N GLY A 147 5.72 -17.25 -17.46
CA GLY A 147 6.47 -16.02 -17.22
C GLY A 147 5.56 -14.88 -16.78
N TYR A 148 5.97 -14.15 -15.76
CA TYR A 148 5.21 -13.03 -15.19
C TYR A 148 6.05 -11.76 -15.08
N GLU A 149 5.37 -10.62 -15.20
CA GLU A 149 5.96 -9.31 -15.00
C GLU A 149 5.04 -8.46 -14.11
N LEU A 150 5.54 -8.04 -12.95
CA LEU A 150 4.90 -7.00 -12.16
C LEU A 150 5.32 -5.65 -12.74
N PRO A 151 4.37 -4.75 -13.08
CA PRO A 151 4.68 -3.52 -13.79
C PRO A 151 5.56 -2.58 -12.95
N ALA A 152 6.37 -1.79 -13.65
CA ALA A 152 7.09 -0.67 -13.06
C ALA A 152 6.10 0.38 -12.55
N LEU A 153 6.46 1.07 -11.48
CA LEU A 153 5.68 2.16 -10.91
C LEU A 153 6.52 3.43 -10.90
N GLU A 154 5.92 4.54 -11.32
CA GLU A 154 6.57 5.83 -11.45
C GLU A 154 5.75 6.91 -10.76
N LEU A 155 6.43 7.77 -10.00
CA LEU A 155 5.85 8.93 -9.36
C LEU A 155 6.63 10.18 -9.75
N ARG A 156 5.90 11.16 -10.28
CA ARG A 156 6.45 12.48 -10.57
C ARG A 156 6.31 13.36 -9.35
N TRP A 157 7.35 14.13 -9.04
CA TRP A 157 7.37 15.05 -7.92
C TRP A 157 8.15 16.30 -8.26
N LEU A 158 7.78 17.42 -7.65
CA LEU A 158 8.49 18.67 -7.79
C LEU A 158 9.50 18.80 -6.64
N ASP A 159 10.78 18.94 -6.98
CA ASP A 159 11.81 19.25 -5.99
C ASP A 159 11.66 20.71 -5.53
N SER A 160 11.28 20.90 -4.27
CA SER A 160 11.05 22.24 -3.70
C SER A 160 12.31 23.09 -3.56
N ARG A 161 13.51 22.48 -3.62
CA ARG A 161 14.79 23.21 -3.58
C ARG A 161 15.19 23.75 -4.95
N THR A 162 14.93 22.98 -6.00
CA THR A 162 15.39 23.30 -7.36
C THR A 162 14.26 23.79 -8.28
N GLY A 163 13.00 23.60 -7.89
CA GLY A 163 11.84 23.87 -8.73
C GLY A 163 11.71 22.93 -9.93
N ALA A 164 12.48 21.84 -9.98
CA ALA A 164 12.52 20.93 -11.10
C ALA A 164 11.60 19.72 -10.90
N MET A 165 10.95 19.28 -11.97
CA MET A 165 10.21 18.01 -11.97
C MET A 165 11.19 16.84 -12.00
N ARG A 166 10.98 15.89 -11.09
CA ARG A 166 11.73 14.65 -10.98
C ARG A 166 10.78 13.46 -11.02
N THR A 167 11.33 12.30 -11.34
CA THR A 167 10.59 11.03 -11.36
C THR A 167 11.31 10.04 -10.45
N ALA A 168 10.57 9.45 -9.51
CA ALA A 168 11.03 8.30 -8.74
C ALA A 168 10.40 7.03 -9.32
N ARG A 169 11.19 5.96 -9.46
CA ARG A 169 10.79 4.73 -10.15
C ARG A 169 11.05 3.50 -9.30
N ALA A 170 10.05 2.64 -9.20
CA ALA A 170 10.18 1.25 -8.78
C ALA A 170 10.19 0.37 -10.05
N PRO A 171 11.31 -0.31 -10.37
CA PRO A 171 11.42 -1.10 -11.60
C PRO A 171 10.42 -2.26 -11.68
N ALA A 172 10.12 -2.68 -12.91
CA ALA A 172 9.35 -3.90 -13.17
C ALA A 172 10.08 -5.12 -12.62
N VAL A 173 9.31 -6.12 -12.18
CA VAL A 173 9.84 -7.36 -11.60
C VAL A 173 9.42 -8.52 -12.47
N LYS A 174 10.39 -9.21 -13.07
CA LYS A 174 10.16 -10.38 -13.93
C LYS A 174 10.55 -11.66 -13.21
N PHE A 175 9.74 -12.69 -13.36
CA PHE A 175 10.02 -14.01 -12.79
C PHE A 175 9.29 -15.11 -13.56
N GLU A 176 9.75 -16.34 -13.38
CA GLU A 176 9.12 -17.55 -13.93
C GLU A 176 8.54 -18.42 -12.82
N VAL A 177 7.39 -19.01 -13.09
CA VAL A 177 6.69 -19.95 -12.22
C VAL A 177 6.66 -21.30 -12.90
N GLN A 178 7.19 -22.31 -12.21
CA GLN A 178 7.19 -23.69 -12.63
C GLN A 178 5.98 -24.43 -12.07
N GLY A 179 5.61 -25.53 -12.73
CA GLY A 179 4.48 -26.37 -12.33
C GLY A 179 3.71 -26.86 -13.55
N ALA A 180 2.80 -27.80 -13.34
CA ALA A 180 1.91 -28.23 -14.40
C ALA A 180 0.99 -27.05 -14.77
N ALA A 181 1.09 -26.57 -16.01
CA ALA A 181 0.07 -25.70 -16.56
C ALA A 181 -1.27 -26.42 -16.43
N PHE A 182 -2.27 -25.77 -15.83
CA PHE A 182 -3.64 -26.18 -16.05
C PHE A 182 -3.91 -25.88 -17.52
N SER A 183 -3.74 -26.88 -18.39
CA SER A 183 -4.24 -26.82 -19.75
C SER A 183 -5.74 -26.64 -19.62
N GLU A 184 -6.25 -25.50 -20.08
CA GLU A 184 -7.68 -25.32 -20.29
C GLU A 184 -8.17 -26.56 -21.06
N PRO A 185 -9.19 -27.29 -20.58
CA PRO A 185 -9.64 -28.49 -21.27
C PRO A 185 -10.00 -28.10 -22.69
N GLU A 186 -9.22 -28.60 -23.65
CA GLU A 186 -9.50 -28.48 -25.06
C GLU A 186 -10.97 -28.84 -25.28
N PRO A 187 -11.77 -28.01 -25.96
CA PRO A 187 -13.18 -28.30 -26.17
C PRO A 187 -13.28 -29.70 -26.77
N ALA A 188 -13.94 -30.60 -26.05
CA ALA A 188 -14.05 -31.99 -26.41
C ALA A 188 -14.53 -32.09 -27.85
N ARG A 189 -13.66 -32.53 -28.77
CA ARG A 189 -14.13 -33.00 -30.07
C ARG A 189 -15.15 -34.09 -29.79
N PRO A 190 -16.33 -34.06 -30.44
CA PRO A 190 -17.28 -35.14 -30.30
C PRO A 190 -16.64 -36.44 -30.78
N SER A 191 -16.27 -37.31 -29.83
CA SER A 191 -15.84 -38.68 -30.13
C SER A 191 -17.03 -39.41 -30.75
N ALA A 192 -16.81 -39.94 -31.94
CA ALA A 192 -17.76 -40.80 -32.64
C ALA A 192 -18.22 -41.94 -31.72
N THR A 193 -19.54 -42.13 -31.66
CA THR A 193 -20.24 -43.11 -30.84
C THR A 193 -19.84 -44.52 -31.27
N LEU A 194 -19.13 -45.26 -30.42
CA LEU A 194 -19.06 -46.72 -30.54
C LEU A 194 -20.31 -47.34 -29.88
N PRO A 195 -20.87 -48.42 -30.46
CA PRO A 195 -22.12 -49.00 -29.98
C PRO A 195 -21.97 -49.61 -28.58
N VAL A 196 -22.92 -49.26 -27.71
CA VAL A 196 -23.06 -49.73 -26.33
C VAL A 196 -23.39 -51.24 -26.33
N GLN A 197 -22.55 -52.05 -25.68
CA GLN A 197 -22.90 -53.41 -25.25
C GLN A 197 -23.55 -53.36 -23.86
N PRO A 198 -24.66 -54.09 -23.63
CA PRO A 198 -25.33 -54.12 -22.34
C PRO A 198 -24.54 -54.93 -21.30
N ALA A 199 -24.64 -54.44 -20.06
CA ALA A 199 -23.89 -54.85 -18.88
C ALA A 199 -24.31 -56.20 -18.29
N THR A 200 -23.35 -56.88 -17.66
CA THR A 200 -23.65 -57.80 -16.55
C THR A 200 -22.53 -57.80 -15.50
N ASP A 201 -22.97 -57.82 -14.25
CA ASP A 201 -22.29 -58.30 -13.04
C ASP A 201 -21.44 -57.35 -12.18
N LYS A 202 -22.14 -56.84 -11.15
CA LYS A 202 -22.01 -57.20 -9.72
C LYS A 202 -20.94 -56.53 -8.84
N LEU A 203 -21.48 -55.99 -7.73
CA LEU A 203 -20.91 -55.64 -6.42
C LEU A 203 -20.15 -54.29 -6.27
N PRO A 204 -20.19 -53.64 -5.08
CA PRO A 204 -21.34 -52.99 -4.45
C PRO A 204 -21.07 -51.49 -4.17
N LEU A 205 -22.13 -50.72 -3.90
CA LEU A 205 -22.14 -49.25 -3.78
C LEU A 205 -21.40 -48.66 -2.55
N THR A 206 -20.66 -49.45 -1.76
CA THR A 206 -20.10 -49.02 -0.47
C THR A 206 -18.58 -48.83 -0.46
N ALA A 207 -17.86 -49.04 -1.59
CA ALA A 207 -16.40 -48.94 -1.63
C ALA A 207 -15.83 -47.67 -2.30
N ARG A 208 -16.68 -46.75 -2.81
CA ARG A 208 -16.20 -45.54 -3.51
C ARG A 208 -16.23 -44.24 -2.69
N LEU A 209 -16.67 -44.27 -1.43
CA LEU A 209 -16.86 -43.06 -0.61
C LEU A 209 -15.93 -42.94 0.62
N ARG A 210 -14.70 -43.47 0.54
CA ARG A 210 -13.70 -43.37 1.64
C ARG A 210 -12.32 -42.85 1.24
N LEU A 211 -12.09 -42.42 0.00
CA LEU A 211 -10.75 -42.01 -0.45
C LEU A 211 -10.54 -40.50 -0.74
N LEU A 212 -11.50 -39.64 -0.38
CA LEU A 212 -11.37 -38.18 -0.55
C LEU A 212 -11.37 -37.36 0.75
N ALA A 213 -11.53 -37.98 1.92
CA ALA A 213 -11.69 -37.27 3.20
C ALA A 213 -10.50 -37.41 4.18
N ALA A 214 -9.33 -37.86 3.73
CA ALA A 214 -8.21 -38.22 4.62
C ALA A 214 -6.88 -37.50 4.31
N ARG A 215 -6.90 -36.32 3.67
CA ARG A 215 -5.67 -35.54 3.41
C ARG A 215 -5.80 -34.04 3.68
N PHE A 216 -6.65 -33.65 4.62
CA PHE A 216 -6.78 -32.25 5.08
C PHE A 216 -7.01 -32.10 6.59
N TRP A 217 -6.65 -33.11 7.41
CA TRP A 217 -6.97 -33.11 8.85
C TRP A 217 -5.88 -32.69 9.86
N PRO A 218 -4.56 -32.57 9.58
CA PRO A 218 -3.66 -32.11 10.64
C PRO A 218 -3.34 -30.60 10.66
N TRP A 219 -3.76 -29.79 9.68
CA TRP A 219 -3.37 -28.36 9.61
C TRP A 219 -4.40 -27.36 10.16
N LEU A 220 -5.43 -27.83 10.86
CA LEU A 220 -6.36 -26.96 11.62
C LEU A 220 -6.17 -27.01 13.15
N ALA A 221 -5.26 -27.85 13.66
CA ALA A 221 -4.98 -27.93 15.11
C ALA A 221 -3.90 -26.93 15.60
N GLY A 222 -3.10 -26.34 14.71
CA GLY A 222 -2.01 -25.41 15.08
C GLY A 222 -2.46 -23.99 15.44
N ILE A 223 -3.57 -23.50 14.87
CA ILE A 223 -4.01 -22.11 15.05
C ILE A 223 -4.85 -21.94 16.33
N ALA A 224 -5.50 -23.01 16.83
CA ALA A 224 -6.25 -22.97 18.09
C ALA A 224 -5.35 -22.97 19.36
N PHE A 225 -4.13 -23.52 19.28
CA PHE A 225 -3.23 -23.59 20.44
C PHE A 225 -2.51 -22.26 20.73
N LEU A 226 -2.34 -21.39 19.72
CA LEU A 226 -1.70 -20.07 19.89
C LEU A 226 -2.63 -18.97 20.41
N LEU A 227 -3.96 -19.17 20.36
CA LEU A 227 -4.94 -18.22 20.89
C LEU A 227 -5.37 -18.49 22.34
N LEU A 228 -5.10 -19.68 22.89
CA LEU A 228 -5.36 -20.01 24.31
C LEU A 228 -4.14 -19.77 25.22
N ALA A 229 -2.92 -19.66 24.67
CA ALA A 229 -1.71 -19.38 25.45
C ALA A 229 -1.48 -17.89 25.77
N ARG A 230 -2.24 -16.96 25.16
CA ARG A 230 -2.13 -15.51 25.42
C ARG A 230 -3.11 -14.95 26.46
N ARG A 231 -4.02 -15.76 27.01
CA ARG A 231 -5.01 -15.28 28.00
C ARG A 231 -4.68 -15.61 29.47
N LYS A 232 -3.48 -16.14 29.75
CA LYS A 232 -3.06 -16.53 31.12
C LYS A 232 -1.85 -15.74 31.69
N ARG A 233 -1.50 -14.59 31.11
CA ARG A 233 -0.48 -13.64 31.64
C ARG A 233 -1.04 -12.24 31.95
N MET A 234 -2.24 -12.18 32.50
CA MET A 234 -2.74 -10.99 33.22
C MET A 234 -3.50 -11.46 34.45
N THR A 235 -2.76 -11.93 35.45
CA THR A 235 -3.15 -11.87 36.88
C THR A 235 -1.95 -12.34 37.68
N ARG A 236 -1.11 -11.37 38.05
CA ARG A 236 -0.44 -11.26 39.34
C ARG A 236 0.07 -9.84 39.48
#